data_AF-A0A6U6LPR7-F1
#
_entry.id   AF-A0A6U6LPR7-F1
#
_cell.length_a   1.000
_cell.length_b   1.000
_cell.length_c   1.000
_cell.angle_alpha   90.00
_cell.angle_beta   90.00
_cell.angle_gamma   90.00
#
_symmetry.space_group_name_H-M   'P 1'
#
loop_
_entity.id
_entity.type
_entity.pdbx_description
1 polymer ?
#
loop_
_entity_poly.entity_id
_entity_poly.type
_entity_poly.pdbx_seq_one_letter_code
_entity_poly.pdbx_strand_id
1 'polypeptide(L)'
;MALLLNEVCARRADDELSKIGPVVGRRRVGAFLGVSFFSAPQPFEDPEFEMQRAAVAESCRADYSIDPDAFDFKSWTRGALAPWTHAVLFARRLRAVLARRGGWRALARDMEAGPSRYADVIAELQAPMVKSRDSLAALLGVRRKQDAERVLATVTAQAFLHHSPQSRITRDQGGLLEEPLPDILEEGTLRALAIELRMFYYDEALVVKQRAREEMRERIRATAHVHSFSKDEFWRFWRLCYGEERRRFLCRANQGFVNRHG
;
A
#
# COMPACT_ATOMS: atom_id res chain seq x y z
N MET A 1 5.49 -9.56 17.79
CA MET A 1 4.77 -8.39 18.37
C MET A 1 4.50 -7.36 17.30
N ALA A 2 5.51 -6.92 16.54
CA ALA A 2 5.35 -6.04 15.38
C ALA A 2 4.22 -6.48 14.42
N LEU A 3 4.17 -7.77 14.03
CA LEU A 3 3.09 -8.32 13.20
C LEU A 3 1.68 -8.11 13.77
N LEU A 4 1.49 -8.35 15.08
CA LEU A 4 0.20 -8.14 15.76
C LEU A 4 -0.19 -6.65 15.77
N LEU A 5 0.77 -5.76 16.02
CA LEU A 5 0.53 -4.33 16.04
C LEU A 5 0.24 -3.79 14.64
N ASN A 6 0.91 -4.33 13.62
CA ASN A 6 0.64 -4.02 12.23
C ASN A 6 -0.78 -4.44 11.84
N GLU A 7 -1.25 -5.60 12.31
CA GLU A 7 -2.63 -6.06 12.12
C GLU A 7 -3.65 -5.15 12.83
N VAL A 8 -3.36 -4.68 14.04
CA VAL A 8 -4.20 -3.68 14.74
C VAL A 8 -4.29 -2.39 13.92
N CYS A 9 -3.17 -1.91 13.37
CA CYS A 9 -3.16 -0.74 12.49
C CYS A 9 -3.97 -0.99 11.21
N ALA A 10 -3.84 -2.17 10.59
CA ALA A 10 -4.57 -2.53 9.38
C ALA A 10 -6.10 -2.52 9.61
N ARG A 11 -6.57 -3.12 10.70
CA ARG A 11 -8.01 -3.09 11.07
C ARG A 11 -8.54 -1.69 11.30
N ARG A 12 -7.76 -0.83 11.98
CA ARG A 12 -8.15 0.57 12.14
C ARG A 12 -8.21 1.29 10.80
N ALA A 13 -7.24 1.04 9.92
CA ALA A 13 -7.25 1.61 8.58
C ALA A 13 -8.47 1.12 7.78
N ASP A 14 -8.83 -0.16 7.87
CA ASP A 14 -10.03 -0.73 7.26
C ASP A 14 -11.32 -0.02 7.74
N ASP A 15 -11.46 0.17 9.06
CA ASP A 15 -12.58 0.92 9.64
C ASP A 15 -12.65 2.37 9.14
N GLU A 16 -11.51 3.05 8.97
CA GLU A 16 -11.47 4.40 8.41
C GLU A 16 -11.80 4.39 6.91
N LEU A 17 -11.22 3.45 6.15
CA LEU A 17 -11.40 3.30 4.72
C LEU A 17 -12.83 2.93 4.34
N SER A 18 -13.56 2.20 5.19
CA SER A 18 -15.00 1.97 5.01
C SER A 18 -15.82 3.26 4.95
N LYS A 19 -15.33 4.34 5.57
CA LYS A 19 -16.01 5.64 5.65
C LYS A 19 -15.60 6.61 4.54
N ILE A 20 -14.32 6.57 4.14
CA ILE A 20 -13.73 7.55 3.20
C ILE A 20 -13.40 6.96 1.82
N GLY A 21 -13.42 5.63 1.69
CA GLY A 21 -13.04 4.89 0.51
C GLY A 21 -11.52 4.67 0.36
N PRO A 22 -11.10 3.55 -0.27
CA PRO A 22 -9.70 3.15 -0.39
C PRO A 22 -8.84 4.12 -1.22
N VAL A 23 -9.45 4.82 -2.19
CA VAL A 23 -8.77 5.83 -3.01
C VAL A 23 -8.26 6.99 -2.15
N VAL A 24 -9.04 7.44 -1.16
CA VAL A 24 -8.64 8.52 -0.26
C VAL A 24 -7.51 8.07 0.66
N GLY A 25 -7.54 6.83 1.16
CA GLY A 25 -6.42 6.27 1.93
C GLY A 25 -5.11 6.22 1.13
N ARG A 26 -5.16 5.76 -0.12
CA ARG A 26 -3.98 5.77 -1.01
C ARG A 26 -3.44 7.17 -1.24
N ARG A 27 -4.32 8.18 -1.40
CA ARG A 27 -3.90 9.58 -1.50
C ARG A 27 -3.25 10.11 -0.23
N ARG A 28 -3.72 9.72 0.96
CA ARG A 28 -3.04 10.06 2.23
C ARG A 28 -1.64 9.48 2.28
N VAL A 29 -1.49 8.20 1.91
CA VAL A 29 -0.18 7.55 1.82
C VAL A 29 0.72 8.24 0.80
N GLY A 30 0.18 8.59 -0.37
CA GLY A 30 0.91 9.32 -1.39
C GLY A 30 1.41 10.67 -0.90
N ALA A 31 0.55 11.42 -0.20
CA ALA A 31 0.89 12.73 0.32
C ALA A 31 2.12 12.71 1.24
N PHE A 32 2.15 11.81 2.24
CA PHE A 32 3.30 11.74 3.15
C PHE A 32 4.52 11.00 2.59
N LEU A 33 4.40 10.33 1.42
CA LEU A 33 5.54 9.71 0.72
C LEU A 33 6.06 10.56 -0.45
N GLY A 34 5.46 11.72 -0.74
CA GLY A 34 5.79 12.50 -1.93
C GLY A 34 5.41 11.79 -3.24
N VAL A 35 4.46 10.86 -3.19
CA VAL A 35 3.98 10.09 -4.34
C VAL A 35 2.62 10.63 -4.76
N SER A 36 2.51 11.08 -6.01
CA SER A 36 1.28 11.59 -6.58
C SER A 36 1.04 10.97 -7.95
N PHE A 37 -0.16 11.19 -8.48
CA PHE A 37 -0.49 10.80 -9.84
C PHE A 37 0.52 11.34 -10.86
N PHE A 38 1.01 12.58 -10.66
CA PHE A 38 1.95 13.23 -11.56
C PHE A 38 3.40 12.78 -11.39
N SER A 39 3.75 12.17 -10.25
CA SER A 39 5.08 11.60 -10.04
C SER A 39 5.17 10.12 -10.42
N ALA A 40 4.04 9.49 -10.79
CA ALA A 40 4.03 8.18 -11.40
C ALA A 40 4.32 8.26 -12.91
N PRO A 41 4.98 7.25 -13.50
CA PRO A 41 5.08 7.12 -14.95
C PRO A 41 3.70 7.22 -15.60
N GLN A 42 3.63 7.78 -16.81
CA GLN A 42 2.41 7.86 -17.59
C GLN A 42 2.44 6.84 -18.72
N PRO A 43 1.31 6.18 -19.05
CA PRO A 43 1.22 5.35 -20.24
C PRO A 43 1.59 6.16 -21.50
N PHE A 44 2.30 5.55 -22.44
CA PHE A 44 2.67 6.21 -23.70
C PHE A 44 1.42 6.53 -24.53
N GLU A 45 1.37 7.62 -25.31
CA GLU A 45 0.19 7.85 -26.16
C GLU A 45 0.01 6.75 -27.22
N ASP A 46 1.14 6.30 -27.75
CA ASP A 46 1.23 5.28 -28.80
C ASP A 46 1.19 3.86 -28.21
N PRO A 47 0.24 3.00 -28.66
CA PRO A 47 0.16 1.61 -28.20
C PRO A 47 1.39 0.76 -28.55
N GLU A 48 2.13 1.06 -29.61
CA GLU A 48 3.30 0.28 -30.02
C GLU A 48 4.46 0.38 -29.01
N PHE A 49 4.54 1.51 -28.32
CA PHE A 49 5.61 1.82 -27.37
C PHE A 49 5.17 1.63 -25.91
N GLU A 50 4.07 0.92 -25.66
CA GLU A 50 3.65 0.63 -24.30
C GLU A 50 4.75 -0.15 -23.57
N MET A 51 5.21 0.40 -22.44
CA MET A 51 6.29 -0.22 -21.68
C MET A 51 5.84 -1.55 -21.07
N GLN A 52 6.76 -2.52 -21.05
CA GLN A 52 6.57 -3.72 -20.24
C GLN A 52 6.43 -3.34 -18.76
N ARG A 53 5.55 -4.04 -18.04
CA ARG A 53 5.25 -3.76 -16.62
C ARG A 53 6.51 -3.71 -15.75
N ALA A 54 7.50 -4.57 -16.01
CA ALA A 54 8.78 -4.57 -15.31
C ALA A 54 9.58 -3.27 -15.52
N ALA A 55 9.58 -2.72 -16.73
CA ALA A 55 10.26 -1.47 -17.05
C ALA A 55 9.55 -0.26 -16.40
N VAL A 56 8.22 -0.30 -16.30
CA VAL A 56 7.46 0.73 -15.56
C VAL A 56 7.80 0.67 -14.07
N ALA A 57 7.85 -0.54 -13.49
CA ALA A 57 8.23 -0.73 -12.10
C ALA A 57 9.65 -0.22 -11.80
N GLU A 58 10.58 -0.37 -12.75
CA GLU A 58 11.92 0.21 -12.66
C GLU A 58 11.86 1.75 -12.61
N SER A 59 11.10 2.38 -13.50
CA SER A 59 10.89 3.83 -13.51
C SER A 59 10.22 4.36 -12.23
N CYS A 60 9.44 3.52 -11.54
CA CYS A 60 8.83 3.83 -10.24
C CYS A 60 9.82 3.86 -9.07
N ARG A 61 11.09 3.46 -9.26
CA ARG A 61 12.10 3.39 -8.18
C ARG A 61 12.67 4.73 -7.72
N ALA A 62 12.19 5.84 -8.29
CA ALA A 62 12.53 7.18 -7.82
C ALA A 62 12.41 7.28 -6.29
N ASP A 63 13.27 8.08 -5.67
CA ASP A 63 13.27 8.23 -4.21
C ASP A 63 11.92 8.76 -3.70
N TYR A 64 11.66 8.53 -2.41
CA TYR A 64 10.49 9.02 -1.71
C TYR A 64 10.94 9.96 -0.58
N SER A 65 10.07 10.87 -0.17
CA SER A 65 10.30 11.78 0.96
C SER A 65 9.22 11.56 1.99
N ILE A 66 9.60 11.48 3.28
CA ILE A 66 8.62 11.42 4.36
C ILE A 66 8.22 12.85 4.72
N ASP A 67 6.98 13.22 4.43
CA ASP A 67 6.40 14.51 4.79
C ASP A 67 5.40 14.32 5.96
N PRO A 68 5.80 14.61 7.20
CA PRO A 68 4.92 14.47 8.36
C PRO A 68 3.80 15.52 8.42
N ASP A 69 3.91 16.63 7.68
CA ASP A 69 2.91 17.69 7.66
C ASP A 69 1.74 17.34 6.72
N ALA A 70 2.01 16.55 5.68
CA ALA A 70 1.00 16.04 4.74
C ALA A 70 0.02 15.04 5.39
N PHE A 71 0.51 14.22 6.34
CA PHE A 71 -0.31 13.33 7.15
C PHE A 71 0.42 12.98 8.44
N ASP A 72 -0.18 13.27 9.60
CA ASP A 72 0.40 12.95 10.91
C ASP A 72 0.27 11.45 11.24
N PHE A 73 1.07 10.64 10.54
CA PHE A 73 1.15 9.20 10.77
C PHE A 73 1.61 8.88 12.20
N LYS A 74 2.39 9.76 12.86
CA LYS A 74 2.86 9.55 14.23
C LYS A 74 1.69 9.55 15.22
N SER A 75 0.85 10.58 15.16
CA SER A 75 -0.35 10.65 16.01
C SER A 75 -1.38 9.60 15.62
N TRP A 76 -1.52 9.30 14.33
CA TRP A 76 -2.40 8.22 13.87
C TRP A 76 -1.98 6.85 14.43
N THR A 77 -0.72 6.44 14.27
CA THR A 77 -0.22 5.17 14.81
C THR A 77 -0.33 5.14 16.34
N ARG A 78 -0.03 6.26 17.01
CA ARG A 78 -0.21 6.37 18.47
C ARG A 78 -1.66 6.15 18.86
N GLY A 79 -2.60 6.82 18.20
CA GLY A 79 -4.02 6.62 18.43
C GLY A 79 -4.46 5.19 18.20
N ALA A 80 -3.90 4.52 17.17
CA ALA A 80 -4.21 3.13 16.84
C ALA A 80 -3.76 2.15 17.93
N LEU A 81 -2.55 2.32 18.45
CA LEU A 81 -1.92 1.35 19.34
C LEU A 81 -2.03 1.71 20.83
N ALA A 82 -2.37 2.95 21.18
CA ALA A 82 -2.50 3.38 22.57
C ALA A 82 -3.45 2.49 23.40
N PRO A 83 -4.65 2.09 22.89
CA PRO A 83 -5.54 1.19 23.64
C PRO A 83 -4.91 -0.18 23.95
N TRP A 84 -4.01 -0.65 23.08
CA TRP A 84 -3.38 -1.97 23.14
C TRP A 84 -2.07 -1.98 23.92
N THR A 85 -1.49 -0.80 24.16
CA THR A 85 -0.15 -0.65 24.73
C THR A 85 -0.06 -1.35 26.09
N HIS A 86 -1.02 -1.12 26.98
CA HIS A 86 -1.04 -1.76 28.30
C HIS A 86 -1.15 -3.29 28.24
N ALA A 87 -2.04 -3.82 27.39
CA ALA A 87 -2.23 -5.26 27.24
C ALA A 87 -0.97 -5.96 26.67
N VAL A 88 -0.34 -5.32 25.67
CA VAL A 88 0.89 -5.82 25.05
C VAL A 88 2.05 -5.80 26.03
N LEU A 89 2.17 -4.74 26.83
CA LEU A 89 3.21 -4.63 27.86
C LEU A 89 3.00 -5.65 28.97
N PHE A 90 1.77 -5.83 29.42
CA PHE A 90 1.40 -6.87 30.37
C PHE A 90 1.82 -8.26 29.85
N ALA A 91 1.43 -8.61 28.63
CA ALA A 91 1.78 -9.90 28.03
C ALA A 91 3.30 -10.08 27.90
N ARG A 92 4.04 -9.03 27.54
CA ARG A 92 5.51 -9.07 27.43
C ARG A 92 6.16 -9.30 28.79
N ARG A 93 5.72 -8.59 29.83
CA ARG A 93 6.24 -8.73 31.20
C ARG A 93 5.91 -10.10 31.76
N LEU A 94 4.67 -10.54 31.62
CA LEU A 94 4.24 -11.88 32.04
C LEU A 94 5.10 -12.96 31.40
N ARG A 95 5.33 -12.88 30.08
CA ARG A 95 6.21 -13.81 29.38
C ARG A 95 7.65 -13.79 29.91
N ALA A 96 8.21 -12.62 30.22
CA ALA A 96 9.56 -12.49 30.77
C ALA A 96 9.68 -13.06 32.20
N VAL A 97 8.67 -12.83 33.05
CA VAL A 97 8.59 -13.40 34.40
C VAL A 97 8.48 -14.92 34.33
N LEU A 98 7.56 -15.42 33.52
CA LEU A 98 7.35 -16.86 33.32
C LEU A 98 8.61 -17.55 32.80
N ALA A 99 9.32 -16.95 31.84
CA ALA A 99 10.56 -17.51 31.30
C ALA A 99 11.62 -17.72 32.39
N ARG A 100 11.72 -16.80 33.36
CA ARG A 100 12.66 -16.92 34.49
C ARG A 100 12.22 -17.93 35.54
N ARG A 101 10.91 -18.16 35.69
CA ARG A 101 10.34 -19.10 36.68
C ARG A 101 10.16 -20.54 36.20
N GLY A 102 10.53 -20.86 34.95
CA GLY A 102 10.31 -22.20 34.39
C GLY A 102 8.91 -22.40 33.80
N GLY A 103 8.21 -21.31 33.48
CA GLY A 103 6.97 -21.30 32.71
C GLY A 103 5.69 -21.44 33.52
N TRP A 104 4.59 -21.66 32.80
CA TRP A 104 3.24 -21.68 33.36
C TRP A 104 3.02 -22.76 34.43
N ARG A 105 3.61 -23.95 34.27
CA ARG A 105 3.46 -25.04 35.25
C ARG A 105 4.11 -24.72 36.59
N ALA A 106 5.22 -23.99 36.58
CA ALA A 106 5.86 -23.54 37.82
C ALA A 106 4.98 -22.50 38.50
N LEU A 107 4.49 -21.50 37.76
CA LEU A 107 3.56 -20.50 38.30
C LEU A 107 2.29 -21.14 38.87
N ALA A 108 1.71 -22.15 38.20
CA ALA A 108 0.53 -22.85 38.69
C ALA A 108 0.78 -23.51 40.06
N ARG A 109 1.91 -24.21 40.22
CA ARG A 109 2.30 -24.79 41.52
C ARG A 109 2.53 -23.74 42.59
N ASP A 110 3.12 -22.60 42.21
CA ASP A 110 3.31 -21.48 43.15
C ASP A 110 1.96 -20.90 43.58
N MET A 111 0.99 -20.77 42.67
CA MET A 111 -0.36 -20.33 42.98
C MET A 111 -1.09 -21.31 43.91
N GLU A 112 -0.92 -22.63 43.70
CA GLU A 112 -1.45 -23.67 44.59
C GLU A 112 -0.80 -23.65 45.99
N ALA A 113 0.50 -23.35 46.05
CA ALA A 113 1.26 -23.27 47.30
C ALA A 113 0.99 -21.99 48.12
N GLY A 114 0.28 -21.00 47.55
CA GLY A 114 -0.30 -19.86 48.25
C GLY A 114 0.18 -18.48 47.79
N PRO A 115 -0.50 -17.38 48.20
CA PRO A 115 -0.30 -16.02 47.67
C PRO A 115 1.13 -15.48 47.77
N SER A 116 1.87 -15.85 48.81
CA SER A 116 3.25 -15.41 49.01
C SER A 116 4.23 -15.98 47.98
N ARG A 117 3.91 -17.12 47.36
CA ARG A 117 4.80 -17.83 46.42
C ARG A 117 4.85 -17.18 45.04
N TYR A 118 3.86 -16.36 44.68
CA TYR A 118 3.83 -15.63 43.40
C TYR A 118 3.64 -14.11 43.57
N ALA A 119 3.83 -13.59 44.79
CA ALA A 119 3.69 -12.17 45.08
C ALA A 119 4.69 -11.29 44.29
N ASP A 120 5.90 -11.80 44.05
CA ASP A 120 6.92 -11.19 43.18
C ASP A 120 6.44 -11.04 41.73
N VAL A 121 5.69 -12.02 41.22
CA VAL A 121 5.11 -11.97 39.87
C VAL A 121 4.10 -10.83 39.79
N ILE A 122 3.21 -10.70 40.78
CA ILE A 122 2.26 -9.60 40.85
C ILE A 122 3.00 -8.25 40.93
N ALA A 123 3.99 -8.14 41.83
CA ALA A 123 4.75 -6.91 42.01
C ALA A 123 5.45 -6.47 40.72
N GLU A 124 6.01 -7.41 39.96
CA GLU A 124 6.64 -7.10 38.68
C GLU A 124 5.64 -6.69 37.58
N LEU A 125 4.48 -7.34 37.53
CA LEU A 125 3.41 -6.97 36.60
C LEU A 125 2.83 -5.57 36.93
N GLN A 126 2.76 -5.22 38.21
CA GLN A 126 2.28 -3.92 38.71
C GLN A 126 3.33 -2.81 38.66
N ALA A 127 4.60 -3.14 38.41
CA ALA A 127 5.66 -2.14 38.35
C ALA A 127 5.33 -1.02 37.35
N PRO A 128 5.67 0.24 37.60
CA PRO A 128 5.41 1.32 36.67
C PRO A 128 6.11 1.11 35.32
N MET A 129 5.55 1.69 34.25
CA MET A 129 6.14 1.61 32.91
C MET A 129 7.43 2.43 32.86
N VAL A 130 8.56 1.78 32.58
CA VAL A 130 9.84 2.46 32.42
C VAL A 130 9.89 3.04 31.01
N LYS A 131 9.91 4.38 30.92
CA LYS A 131 9.58 5.17 29.72
C LYS A 131 10.28 4.77 28.41
N SER A 132 11.46 4.14 28.42
CA SER A 132 12.22 3.84 27.21
C SER A 132 11.87 2.48 26.56
N ARG A 133 11.87 1.39 27.33
CA ARG A 133 11.61 0.02 26.83
C ARG A 133 10.13 -0.28 26.58
N ASP A 134 9.25 0.52 27.16
CA ASP A 134 7.80 0.36 27.10
C ASP A 134 7.16 1.38 26.12
N SER A 135 7.97 2.10 25.34
CA SER A 135 7.48 3.02 24.31
C SER A 135 6.87 2.30 23.11
N LEU A 136 5.93 2.95 22.41
CA LEU A 136 5.29 2.42 21.21
C LEU A 136 6.30 2.07 20.10
N ALA A 137 7.33 2.89 19.93
CA ALA A 137 8.44 2.60 19.02
C ALA A 137 9.17 1.31 19.41
N ALA A 138 9.44 1.10 20.70
CA ALA A 138 10.05 -0.14 21.19
C ALA A 138 9.13 -1.36 21.01
N LEU A 139 7.81 -1.19 21.14
CA LEU A 139 6.82 -2.26 20.87
C LEU A 139 6.78 -2.68 19.40
N LEU A 140 7.01 -1.73 18.49
CA LEU A 140 7.20 -1.97 17.06
C LEU A 140 8.59 -2.55 16.73
N GLY A 141 9.49 -2.68 17.70
CA GLY A 141 10.83 -3.23 17.50
C GLY A 141 11.89 -2.20 17.08
N VAL A 142 11.57 -0.91 17.11
CA VAL A 142 12.52 0.17 16.80
C VAL A 142 13.65 0.21 17.82
N ARG A 143 14.89 0.01 17.35
CA ARG A 143 16.09 0.00 18.20
C ARG A 143 16.79 1.37 18.26
N ARG A 144 16.78 2.12 17.16
CA ARG A 144 17.42 3.44 17.04
C ARG A 144 16.36 4.51 16.84
N LYS A 145 16.51 5.65 17.52
CA LYS A 145 15.56 6.76 17.43
C LYS A 145 15.37 7.27 15.99
N GLN A 146 16.44 7.27 15.20
CA GLN A 146 16.42 7.70 13.79
C GLN A 146 15.52 6.82 12.90
N ASP A 147 15.31 5.56 13.25
CA ASP A 147 14.48 4.64 12.44
C ASP A 147 12.99 4.81 12.77
N ALA A 148 12.65 5.45 13.89
CA ALA A 148 11.28 5.52 14.40
C ALA A 148 10.31 6.15 13.40
N GLU A 149 10.74 7.23 12.73
CA GLU A 149 9.91 7.92 11.74
C GLU A 149 9.60 7.02 10.55
N ARG A 150 10.63 6.40 9.96
CA ARG A 150 10.48 5.45 8.86
C ARG A 150 9.56 4.30 9.25
N VAL A 151 9.77 3.68 10.41
CA VAL A 151 8.94 2.53 10.84
C VAL A 151 7.48 2.93 11.04
N LEU A 152 7.20 4.09 11.64
CA LEU A 152 5.82 4.57 11.81
C LEU A 152 5.16 4.89 10.47
N ALA A 153 5.89 5.53 9.55
CA ALA A 153 5.43 5.76 8.18
C ALA A 153 5.16 4.43 7.46
N THR A 154 6.02 3.43 7.65
CA THR A 154 5.89 2.09 7.03
C THR A 154 4.67 1.33 7.55
N VAL A 155 4.47 1.27 8.86
CA VAL A 155 3.26 0.67 9.47
C VAL A 155 2.00 1.34 8.94
N THR A 156 2.01 2.66 8.87
CA THR A 156 0.86 3.43 8.39
C THR A 156 0.60 3.17 6.90
N ALA A 157 1.64 3.21 6.07
CA ALA A 157 1.53 2.91 4.64
C ALA A 157 1.01 1.49 4.41
N GLN A 158 1.61 0.47 5.06
CA GLN A 158 1.13 -0.90 4.96
C GLN A 158 -0.32 -1.05 5.44
N ALA A 159 -0.71 -0.36 6.51
CA ALA A 159 -2.07 -0.43 7.03
C ALA A 159 -3.10 0.13 6.04
N PHE A 160 -2.82 1.24 5.36
CA PHE A 160 -3.74 1.82 4.38
C PHE A 160 -3.71 1.10 3.02
N LEU A 161 -2.54 0.63 2.56
CA LEU A 161 -2.40 -0.06 1.27
C LEU A 161 -2.90 -1.51 1.37
N HIS A 162 -2.63 -2.18 2.49
CA HIS A 162 -3.01 -3.58 2.76
C HIS A 162 -3.88 -3.68 4.02
N HIS A 163 -5.00 -2.95 4.03
CA HIS A 163 -5.95 -2.87 5.13
C HIS A 163 -6.76 -4.15 5.37
N SER A 164 -7.21 -4.83 4.31
CA SER A 164 -8.06 -6.02 4.44
C SER A 164 -7.24 -7.29 4.68
N PRO A 165 -7.75 -8.29 5.42
CA PRO A 165 -7.04 -9.55 5.62
C PRO A 165 -6.60 -10.21 4.31
N GLN A 166 -7.45 -10.23 3.28
CA GLN A 166 -7.12 -10.82 1.98
C GLN A 166 -5.95 -10.12 1.29
N SER A 167 -5.78 -8.81 1.49
CA SER A 167 -4.67 -8.03 0.92
C SER A 167 -3.32 -8.23 1.63
N ARG A 168 -3.31 -8.99 2.73
CA ARG A 168 -2.14 -9.21 3.60
C ARG A 168 -1.63 -10.65 3.60
N ILE A 169 -2.39 -11.57 3.01
CA ILE A 169 -2.02 -12.98 2.86
C ILE A 169 -1.65 -13.29 1.42
N THR A 170 -0.86 -14.35 1.25
CA THR A 170 -0.36 -14.81 -0.04
C THR A 170 -1.39 -15.66 -0.77
N ARG A 171 -1.25 -15.78 -2.10
CA ARG A 171 -2.20 -16.51 -2.97
C ARG A 171 -2.35 -17.99 -2.63
N ASP A 172 -1.28 -18.65 -2.19
CA ASP A 172 -1.32 -20.03 -1.69
C ASP A 172 -2.22 -20.19 -0.45
N GLN A 173 -2.48 -19.10 0.27
CA GLN A 173 -3.36 -19.04 1.43
C GLN A 173 -4.74 -18.41 1.12
N GLY A 174 -5.05 -18.19 -0.16
CA GLY A 174 -6.30 -17.57 -0.61
C GLY A 174 -6.29 -16.03 -0.60
N GLY A 175 -5.10 -15.44 -0.57
CA GLY A 175 -4.91 -13.99 -0.54
C GLY A 175 -4.66 -13.34 -1.90
N LEU A 176 -4.27 -12.06 -1.87
CA LEU A 176 -3.98 -11.25 -3.05
C LEU A 176 -2.48 -11.09 -3.35
N LEU A 177 -1.61 -11.41 -2.38
CA LEU A 177 -0.18 -11.18 -2.52
C LEU A 177 0.54 -12.37 -3.18
N GLU A 178 1.53 -12.08 -4.01
CA GLU A 178 2.46 -13.10 -4.53
C GLU A 178 3.48 -13.51 -3.45
N GLU A 179 3.95 -12.54 -2.67
CA GLU A 179 4.93 -12.72 -1.61
C GLU A 179 4.38 -12.18 -0.28
N PRO A 180 4.81 -12.69 0.88
CA PRO A 180 4.38 -12.17 2.17
C PRO A 180 4.65 -10.68 2.32
N LEU A 181 3.84 -9.98 3.12
CA LEU A 181 4.10 -8.57 3.42
C LEU A 181 5.51 -8.38 4.00
N PRO A 182 6.31 -7.44 3.46
CA PRO A 182 7.65 -7.19 3.96
C PRO A 182 7.63 -6.67 5.41
N ASP A 183 8.72 -6.88 6.15
CA ASP A 183 8.83 -6.42 7.53
C ASP A 183 8.88 -4.87 7.57
N ILE A 184 8.07 -4.27 8.45
CA ILE A 184 8.07 -2.81 8.69
C ILE A 184 9.44 -2.28 9.15
N LEU A 185 10.27 -3.15 9.73
CA LEU A 185 11.61 -2.81 10.21
C LEU A 185 12.63 -2.77 9.08
N GLU A 186 12.39 -3.42 7.96
CA GLU A 186 13.31 -3.42 6.83
C GLU A 186 13.35 -2.05 6.15
N GLU A 187 14.55 -1.60 5.83
CA GLU A 187 14.79 -0.28 5.22
C GLU A 187 14.14 -0.18 3.83
N GLY A 188 14.14 -1.28 3.07
CA GLY A 188 13.57 -1.36 1.73
C GLY A 188 12.04 -1.34 1.67
N THR A 189 11.35 -1.65 2.77
CA THR A 189 9.89 -1.84 2.77
C THR A 189 9.13 -0.57 2.39
N LEU A 190 9.54 0.58 2.93
CA LEU A 190 8.87 1.84 2.60
C LEU A 190 9.08 2.23 1.14
N ARG A 191 10.26 1.94 0.58
CA ARG A 191 10.56 2.11 -0.84
C ARG A 191 9.66 1.22 -1.70
N ALA A 192 9.49 -0.05 -1.32
CA ALA A 192 8.63 -0.99 -2.03
C ALA A 192 7.16 -0.52 -2.06
N LEU A 193 6.64 0.00 -0.93
CA LEU A 193 5.29 0.56 -0.86
C LEU A 193 5.14 1.83 -1.70
N ALA A 194 6.17 2.68 -1.77
CA ALA A 194 6.16 3.85 -2.66
C ALA A 194 6.12 3.44 -4.14
N ILE A 195 6.87 2.40 -4.52
CA ILE A 195 6.84 1.82 -5.87
C ILE A 195 5.44 1.26 -6.18
N GLU A 196 4.87 0.47 -5.26
CA GLU A 196 3.52 -0.07 -5.41
C GLU A 196 2.49 1.04 -5.63
N LEU A 197 2.58 2.12 -4.86
CA LEU A 197 1.66 3.25 -5.00
C LEU A 197 1.82 3.98 -6.34
N ARG A 198 3.04 4.13 -6.86
CA ARG A 198 3.26 4.67 -8.22
C ARG A 198 2.73 3.74 -9.30
N MET A 199 2.94 2.43 -9.15
CA MET A 199 2.38 1.42 -10.05
C MET A 199 0.85 1.46 -10.05
N PHE A 200 0.23 1.67 -8.88
CA PHE A 200 -1.21 1.86 -8.78
C PHE A 200 -1.69 3.08 -9.58
N TYR A 201 -1.02 4.23 -9.46
CA TYR A 201 -1.38 5.42 -10.25
C TYR A 201 -1.16 5.22 -11.76
N TYR A 202 -0.11 4.50 -12.14
CA TYR A 202 0.10 4.10 -13.53
C TYR A 202 -1.05 3.20 -14.03
N ASP A 203 -1.45 2.19 -13.25
CA ASP A 203 -2.55 1.30 -13.61
C ASP A 203 -3.88 2.06 -13.73
N GLU A 204 -4.16 3.04 -12.84
CA GLU A 204 -5.33 3.93 -12.96
C GLU A 204 -5.29 4.74 -14.27
N ALA A 205 -4.15 5.34 -14.61
CA ALA A 205 -3.98 6.09 -15.86
C ALA A 205 -4.16 5.19 -17.08
N LEU A 206 -3.65 3.96 -17.02
CA LEU A 206 -3.76 2.98 -18.09
C LEU A 206 -5.22 2.56 -18.31
N VAL A 207 -5.99 2.33 -17.24
CA VAL A 207 -7.42 2.02 -17.32
C VAL A 207 -8.20 3.17 -17.95
N VAL A 208 -7.94 4.42 -17.54
CA VAL A 208 -8.58 5.61 -18.15
C VAL A 208 -8.27 5.68 -19.64
N LYS A 209 -7.01 5.49 -20.02
CA LYS A 209 -6.58 5.46 -21.41
C LYS A 209 -7.25 4.33 -22.20
N GLN A 210 -7.37 3.13 -21.64
CA GLN A 210 -8.02 1.98 -22.27
C GLN A 210 -9.52 2.22 -22.48
N ARG A 211 -10.22 2.78 -21.48
CA ARG A 211 -11.64 3.16 -21.62
C ARG A 211 -11.85 4.20 -22.71
N ALA A 212 -11.04 5.27 -22.70
CA ALA A 212 -11.09 6.28 -23.73
C ALA A 212 -10.82 5.70 -25.13
N ARG A 213 -9.95 4.69 -25.24
CA ARG A 213 -9.71 3.98 -26.51
C ARG A 213 -10.92 3.14 -26.95
N GLU A 214 -11.58 2.45 -26.03
CA GLU A 214 -12.73 1.61 -26.36
C GLU A 214 -13.94 2.46 -26.77
N GLU A 215 -14.26 3.51 -26.02
CA GLU A 215 -15.30 4.49 -26.39
C GLU A 215 -15.05 5.08 -27.78
N MET A 216 -13.78 5.36 -28.08
CA MET A 216 -13.35 5.88 -29.37
C MET A 216 -13.54 4.82 -30.48
N ARG A 217 -13.18 3.56 -30.25
CA ARG A 217 -13.43 2.45 -31.19
C ARG A 217 -14.91 2.25 -31.46
N GLU A 218 -15.75 2.32 -30.44
CA GLU A 218 -17.21 2.26 -30.59
C GLU A 218 -17.73 3.39 -31.47
N ARG A 219 -17.24 4.63 -31.27
CA ARG A 219 -17.56 5.76 -32.16
C ARG A 219 -17.14 5.50 -33.60
N ILE A 220 -15.95 4.93 -33.86
CA ILE A 220 -15.54 4.56 -35.23
C ILE A 220 -16.50 3.53 -35.82
N ARG A 221 -16.87 2.49 -35.07
CA ARG A 221 -17.79 1.44 -35.55
C ARG A 221 -19.17 2.00 -35.89
N ALA A 222 -19.67 2.94 -35.09
CA ALA A 222 -20.93 3.63 -35.34
C ALA A 222 -20.89 4.62 -36.51
N THR A 223 -19.69 5.04 -36.94
CA THR A 223 -19.51 6.06 -37.96
C THR A 223 -19.27 5.44 -39.34
N ALA A 224 -20.13 5.77 -40.30
CA ALA A 224 -20.06 5.25 -41.67
C ALA A 224 -18.90 5.82 -42.49
N HIS A 225 -18.61 7.12 -42.33
CA HIS A 225 -17.59 7.83 -43.12
C HIS A 225 -16.72 8.75 -42.28
N VAL A 226 -15.43 8.78 -42.63
CA VAL A 226 -14.39 9.56 -41.93
C VAL A 226 -14.63 11.07 -42.00
N HIS A 227 -15.38 11.57 -43.00
CA HIS A 227 -15.75 12.99 -43.15
C HIS A 227 -16.68 13.54 -42.07
N SER A 228 -17.28 12.66 -41.26
CA SER A 228 -18.09 13.08 -40.11
C SER A 228 -17.24 13.38 -38.87
N PHE A 229 -15.92 13.16 -38.92
CA PHE A 229 -15.00 13.55 -37.87
C PHE A 229 -14.48 14.97 -38.06
N SER A 230 -14.33 15.70 -36.96
CA SER A 230 -13.48 16.89 -36.94
C SER A 230 -12.02 16.52 -37.24
N LYS A 231 -11.21 17.52 -37.63
CA LYS A 231 -9.79 17.33 -37.90
C LYS A 231 -9.04 16.72 -36.71
N ASP A 232 -9.36 17.17 -35.50
CA ASP A 232 -8.70 16.69 -34.28
C ASP A 232 -9.10 15.26 -33.95
N GLU A 233 -10.39 14.94 -34.13
CA GLU A 233 -10.89 13.58 -33.99
C GLU A 233 -10.21 12.65 -34.99
N PHE A 234 -10.12 13.03 -36.26
CA PHE A 234 -9.44 12.25 -37.30
C PHE A 234 -8.00 11.88 -36.90
N TRP A 235 -7.19 12.86 -36.51
CA TRP A 235 -5.79 12.60 -36.12
C TRP A 235 -5.67 11.87 -34.79
N ARG A 236 -6.64 12.02 -33.90
CA ARG A 236 -6.74 11.23 -32.67
C ARG A 236 -7.03 9.77 -33.01
N PHE A 237 -7.97 9.49 -33.92
CA PHE A 237 -8.25 8.13 -34.40
C PHE A 237 -7.06 7.50 -35.11
N TRP A 238 -6.41 8.25 -36.00
CA TRP A 238 -5.23 7.79 -36.73
C TRP A 238 -4.08 7.34 -35.83
N ARG A 239 -3.88 8.02 -34.69
CA ARG A 239 -2.85 7.67 -33.69
C ARG A 239 -3.25 6.52 -32.77
N LEU A 240 -4.55 6.25 -32.64
CA LEU A 240 -5.07 5.18 -31.80
C LEU A 240 -5.17 3.84 -32.52
N CYS A 241 -5.36 3.85 -33.83
CA CYS A 241 -5.41 2.65 -34.65
C CYS A 241 -3.99 2.21 -35.05
N TYR A 242 -3.73 0.90 -34.96
CA TYR A 242 -2.49 0.29 -35.43
C TYR A 242 -2.76 -0.94 -36.31
N GLY A 243 -1.78 -1.33 -37.12
CA GLY A 243 -1.84 -2.55 -37.93
C GLY A 243 -3.08 -2.62 -38.84
N GLU A 244 -3.84 -3.71 -38.74
CA GLU A 244 -5.07 -3.89 -39.53
C GLU A 244 -6.17 -2.89 -39.18
N GLU A 245 -6.28 -2.44 -37.93
CA GLU A 245 -7.30 -1.45 -37.54
C GLU A 245 -7.06 -0.12 -38.26
N ARG A 246 -5.80 0.28 -38.39
CA ARG A 246 -5.41 1.50 -39.12
C ARG A 246 -5.75 1.41 -40.60
N ARG A 247 -5.48 0.25 -41.23
CA ARG A 247 -5.86 0.00 -42.63
C ARG A 247 -7.38 0.03 -42.80
N ARG A 248 -8.14 -0.61 -41.92
CA ARG A 248 -9.62 -0.57 -41.96
C ARG A 248 -10.18 0.84 -41.77
N PHE A 249 -9.56 1.65 -40.90
CA PHE A 249 -9.94 3.05 -40.72
C PHE A 249 -9.65 3.88 -41.98
N LEU A 250 -8.48 3.69 -42.61
CA LEU A 250 -8.13 4.35 -43.88
C LEU A 250 -9.07 3.98 -45.01
N CYS A 251 -9.47 2.70 -45.13
CA CYS A 251 -10.40 2.28 -46.18
C CYS A 251 -11.77 2.98 -46.11
N ARG A 252 -12.09 3.64 -44.99
CA ARG A 252 -13.30 4.47 -44.82
C ARG A 252 -13.07 5.95 -45.18
N ALA A 253 -11.84 6.35 -45.48
CA ALA A 253 -11.45 7.68 -45.94
C ALA A 253 -11.45 7.77 -47.48
N ASN A 254 -11.39 8.99 -48.02
CA ASN A 254 -11.34 9.19 -49.47
C ASN A 254 -10.13 8.52 -50.13
N GLN A 255 -10.31 8.02 -51.36
CA GLN A 255 -9.29 7.35 -52.18
C GLN A 255 -7.94 8.11 -52.21
N GLY A 256 -7.98 9.44 -52.30
CA GLY A 256 -6.77 10.28 -52.34
C GLY A 256 -5.96 10.30 -51.03
N PHE A 257 -6.61 10.08 -49.88
CA PHE A 257 -5.93 9.94 -48.59
C PHE A 257 -5.39 8.51 -48.42
N VAL A 258 -6.16 7.50 -48.84
CA VAL A 258 -5.74 6.10 -48.88
C VAL A 258 -4.49 5.93 -49.74
N ASN A 259 -4.45 6.51 -50.94
CA ASN A 259 -3.31 6.42 -51.84
C ASN A 259 -2.04 7.12 -51.30
N ARG A 260 -2.18 8.06 -50.35
CA ARG A 260 -1.07 8.83 -49.78
C ARG A 260 -0.56 8.26 -48.44
N HIS A 261 -1.41 7.57 -47.69
CA HIS A 261 -1.12 7.15 -46.31
C HIS A 261 -1.38 5.66 -46.02
N GLY A 262 -1.88 4.90 -47.00
CA GLY A 262 -2.17 3.47 -46.91
C GLY A 262 -1.00 2.56 -47.25
#